data_AF-A0AAV1I5H2-F1
#
_entry.id   AF-A0AAV1I5H2-F1
#
_cell.length_a   1.000
_cell.length_b   1.000
_cell.length_c   1.000
_cell.angle_alpha   90.00
_cell.angle_beta   90.00
_cell.angle_gamma   90.00
#
_symmetry.space_group_name_H-M   'P 1'
#
loop_
_entity.id
_entity.type
_entity.pdbx_description
1 polymer ?
#
loop_
_entity_poly.entity_id
_entity_poly.type
_entity_poly.pdbx_seq_one_letter_code
_entity_poly.pdbx_strand_id
1 'polypeptide(L)'
;MLANVAAFMKARSSGSHTADHIWALDIRDAGVAQSLASVARGIAESLGERFRASKIIGVPEVDEVYSAVSPRSAGGSDRSLVDCHYDAPLGWLPGSAVFYRVIVGCTDNIHVQTSFPQKSIDVVLSTGDFVGMDYSRDLHCVRGGIPEGQTRVLLKLHYIIAPAGTEEMLTTHLIRRTNIVWTRMSRYLMRASADPTGPVEHMVALLVNMSRVLMNNAVVAVGALVVILVLGFSVIL
;
A
#
# COMPACT_ATOMS: atom_id res chain seq x y z
N MET A 1 6.65 -6.04 -21.08
CA MET A 1 7.26 -5.63 -19.79
C MET A 1 6.54 -6.29 -18.62
N LEU A 2 5.26 -5.99 -18.39
CA LEU A 2 4.49 -6.56 -17.26
C LEU A 2 4.30 -8.08 -17.32
N ALA A 3 4.25 -8.67 -18.53
CA ALA A 3 4.17 -10.13 -18.72
C ALA A 3 5.33 -10.90 -18.05
N ASN A 4 6.55 -10.36 -18.08
CA ASN A 4 7.72 -11.00 -17.45
C ASN A 4 7.58 -10.97 -15.92
N VAL A 5 7.14 -9.83 -15.37
CA VAL A 5 6.88 -9.65 -13.93
C VAL A 5 5.78 -10.61 -13.48
N ALA A 6 4.70 -10.72 -14.25
CA ALA A 6 3.58 -11.62 -13.97
C ALA A 6 4.00 -13.09 -14.01
N ALA A 7 4.75 -13.52 -15.03
CA ALA A 7 5.23 -14.89 -15.16
C ALA A 7 6.16 -15.27 -13.99
N PHE A 8 7.10 -14.39 -13.65
CA PHE A 8 7.98 -14.56 -12.50
C PHE A 8 7.21 -14.74 -11.19
N MET A 9 6.26 -13.85 -10.91
CA MET A 9 5.50 -13.91 -9.66
C MET A 9 4.58 -15.15 -9.60
N LYS A 10 3.94 -15.50 -10.71
CA LYS A 10 3.09 -16.71 -10.79
C LYS A 10 3.88 -17.99 -10.52
N ALA A 11 5.08 -18.11 -11.10
CA ALA A 11 5.96 -19.25 -10.85
C ALA A 11 6.38 -19.32 -9.37
N ARG A 12 6.70 -18.16 -8.77
CA ARG A 12 7.10 -18.06 -7.37
C ARG A 12 5.97 -18.40 -6.39
N SER A 13 4.76 -17.94 -6.65
CA SER A 13 3.61 -18.10 -5.74
C SER A 13 2.75 -19.33 -6.03
N SER A 14 3.22 -20.25 -6.88
CA SER A 14 2.46 -21.44 -7.26
C SER A 14 2.11 -22.27 -6.02
N GLY A 15 0.81 -22.48 -5.78
CA GLY A 15 0.31 -23.23 -4.62
C GLY A 15 0.23 -22.44 -3.31
N SER A 16 0.54 -21.14 -3.29
CA SER A 16 0.34 -20.30 -2.11
C SER A 16 -1.15 -19.95 -1.92
N HIS A 17 -1.63 -20.04 -0.67
CA HIS A 17 -2.98 -19.60 -0.28
C HIS A 17 -2.99 -18.20 0.37
N THR A 18 -1.81 -17.65 0.67
CA THR A 18 -1.61 -16.29 1.20
C THR A 18 -0.93 -15.39 0.19
N ALA A 19 -0.94 -14.08 0.46
CA ALA A 19 -0.25 -13.10 -0.37
C ALA A 19 1.29 -13.27 -0.30
N ASP A 20 1.92 -13.58 -1.43
CA ASP A 20 3.39 -13.62 -1.53
C ASP A 20 3.90 -12.31 -2.14
N HIS A 21 4.94 -11.75 -1.52
CA HIS A 21 5.54 -10.51 -1.98
C HIS A 21 7.06 -10.64 -1.95
N ILE A 22 7.70 -9.93 -2.87
CA ILE A 22 9.14 -9.80 -2.97
C ILE A 22 9.48 -8.34 -3.24
N TRP A 23 10.49 -7.83 -2.53
CA TRP A 23 11.01 -6.49 -2.77
C TRP A 23 11.63 -6.44 -4.18
N ALA A 24 11.36 -5.38 -4.92
CA ALA A 24 11.84 -5.22 -6.29
C ALA A 24 13.38 -5.31 -6.36
N LEU A 25 14.07 -4.77 -5.35
CA LEU A 25 15.54 -4.82 -5.25
C LEU A 25 16.10 -6.22 -4.95
N ASP A 26 15.28 -7.15 -4.46
CA ASP A 26 15.72 -8.53 -4.16
C ASP A 26 15.59 -9.45 -5.38
N ILE A 27 14.99 -8.98 -6.48
CA ILE A 27 14.82 -9.75 -7.71
C ILE A 27 16.13 -9.76 -8.50
N ARG A 28 16.73 -10.96 -8.62
CA ARG A 28 18.01 -11.17 -9.32
C ARG A 28 17.87 -11.45 -10.81
N ASP A 29 16.66 -11.78 -11.27
CA ASP A 29 16.40 -11.97 -12.70
C ASP A 29 16.53 -10.61 -13.42
N ALA A 30 17.54 -10.49 -14.28
CA ALA A 30 17.86 -9.24 -14.96
C ALA A 30 16.71 -8.76 -15.88
N GLY A 31 15.98 -9.67 -16.53
CA GLY A 31 14.86 -9.33 -17.41
C GLY A 31 13.64 -8.81 -16.64
N VAL A 32 13.38 -9.39 -15.47
CA VAL A 32 12.34 -8.90 -14.56
C VAL A 32 12.75 -7.56 -13.96
N ALA A 33 13.99 -7.44 -13.45
CA ALA A 33 14.50 -6.19 -12.90
C ALA A 33 14.45 -5.03 -13.92
N GLN A 34 14.85 -5.28 -15.17
CA GLN A 34 14.73 -4.31 -16.26
C GLN A 34 13.27 -3.92 -16.53
N SER A 35 12.36 -4.89 -16.51
CA SER A 35 10.93 -4.64 -16.70
C SER A 35 10.38 -3.74 -15.58
N LEU A 36 10.77 -3.98 -14.33
CA LEU A 36 10.38 -3.16 -13.17
C LEU A 36 10.91 -1.73 -13.28
N ALA A 37 12.19 -1.56 -13.59
CA ALA A 37 12.79 -0.24 -13.78
C ALA A 37 12.12 0.54 -14.92
N SER A 38 11.72 -0.15 -16.00
CA SER A 38 11.03 0.48 -17.11
C SER A 38 9.63 0.96 -16.73
N VAL A 39 8.85 0.13 -16.03
CA VAL A 39 7.52 0.50 -15.53
C VAL A 39 7.62 1.64 -14.53
N ALA A 40 8.57 1.58 -13.59
CA ALA A 40 8.78 2.64 -12.59
C ALA A 40 9.11 4.00 -13.21
N ARG A 41 9.87 4.03 -14.32
CA ARG A 41 10.14 5.27 -15.07
C ARG A 41 8.88 5.82 -15.75
N GLY A 42 8.13 4.98 -16.46
CA GLY A 42 6.88 5.42 -17.12
C GLY A 42 5.83 5.94 -16.12
N ILE A 43 5.73 5.33 -14.94
CA ILE A 43 4.88 5.83 -13.85
C ILE A 43 5.42 7.17 -13.32
N ALA A 44 6.72 7.32 -13.11
CA ALA A 44 7.30 8.58 -12.65
C ALA A 44 7.03 9.73 -13.64
N GLU A 45 7.12 9.48 -14.94
CA GLU A 45 6.78 10.43 -16.01
C GLU A 45 5.30 10.83 -15.93
N SER A 46 4.40 9.85 -15.83
CA SER A 46 2.95 10.08 -15.69
C SER A 46 2.60 10.90 -14.43
N LEU A 47 3.28 10.63 -13.31
CA LEU A 47 3.14 11.41 -12.09
C LEU A 47 3.67 12.84 -12.27
N GLY A 48 4.79 13.02 -12.97
CA GLY A 48 5.34 14.35 -13.28
C GLY A 48 4.38 15.22 -14.09
N GLU A 49 3.68 14.62 -15.05
CA GLU A 49 2.64 15.32 -15.82
C GLU A 49 1.42 15.71 -14.97
N ARG A 50 1.06 14.86 -14.00
CA ARG A 50 -0.07 15.07 -13.09
C ARG A 50 0.23 16.07 -11.97
N PHE A 51 1.46 16.11 -11.48
CA PHE A 51 1.94 16.92 -10.37
C PHE A 51 3.03 17.90 -10.84
N ARG A 52 2.72 18.73 -11.84
CA ARG A 52 3.69 19.59 -12.56
C ARG A 52 4.49 20.56 -11.68
N ALA A 53 3.95 20.94 -10.53
CA ALA A 53 4.60 21.84 -9.56
C ALA A 53 5.38 21.09 -8.48
N SER A 54 5.61 19.79 -8.66
CA SER A 54 6.24 18.91 -7.68
C SER A 54 7.40 18.14 -8.30
N LYS A 55 8.39 17.84 -7.48
CA LYS A 55 9.40 16.83 -7.78
C LYS A 55 8.84 15.45 -7.44
N ILE A 56 9.00 14.52 -8.38
CA ILE A 56 8.73 13.09 -8.17
C ILE A 56 10.04 12.40 -7.82
N ILE A 57 10.11 11.79 -6.63
CA ILE A 57 11.31 11.13 -6.11
C ILE A 57 10.99 9.66 -5.89
N GLY A 58 11.62 8.75 -6.62
CA GLY A 58 11.42 7.30 -6.43
C GLY A 58 11.89 6.80 -5.06
N VAL A 59 11.21 5.80 -4.52
CA VAL A 59 11.55 5.12 -3.26
C VAL A 59 11.67 3.61 -3.49
N PRO A 60 12.62 3.16 -4.33
CA PRO A 60 12.75 1.75 -4.72
C PRO A 60 13.04 0.79 -3.56
N GLU A 61 13.47 1.30 -2.41
CA GLU A 61 13.78 0.52 -1.20
C GLU A 61 12.57 -0.25 -0.63
N VAL A 62 11.36 0.11 -1.05
CA VAL A 62 10.10 -0.50 -0.62
C VAL A 62 9.15 -0.80 -1.79
N ASP A 63 9.64 -0.72 -3.03
CA ASP A 63 8.89 -1.23 -4.18
C ASP A 63 8.76 -2.74 -4.07
N GLU A 64 7.57 -3.28 -4.39
CA GLU A 64 7.29 -4.69 -4.24
C GLU A 64 6.44 -5.24 -5.39
N VAL A 65 6.78 -6.46 -5.82
CA VAL A 65 5.93 -7.29 -6.68
C VAL A 65 5.23 -8.29 -5.79
N TYR A 66 3.94 -8.51 -6.01
CA TYR A 66 3.19 -9.46 -5.20
C TYR A 66 2.09 -10.19 -5.95
N SER A 67 1.82 -11.42 -5.51
CA SER A 67 0.57 -12.13 -5.79
C SER A 67 -0.42 -11.82 -4.68
N ALA A 68 -1.61 -11.37 -5.05
CA ALA A 68 -2.62 -11.00 -4.09
C ALA A 68 -3.36 -12.23 -3.56
N VAL A 69 -3.73 -12.20 -2.28
CA VAL A 69 -4.73 -13.11 -1.71
C VAL A 69 -6.13 -12.73 -2.21
N SER A 70 -7.00 -13.72 -2.37
CA SER A 70 -8.41 -13.47 -2.74
C SER A 70 -9.14 -12.81 -1.56
N PRO A 71 -9.83 -11.67 -1.74
CA PRO A 71 -10.55 -11.00 -0.65
C PRO A 71 -11.58 -11.88 0.08
N ARG A 72 -12.18 -12.85 -0.64
CA ARG A 72 -13.16 -13.80 -0.07
C ARG A 72 -12.53 -14.82 0.88
N SER A 73 -11.26 -15.15 0.70
CA SER A 73 -10.55 -16.18 1.46
C SER A 73 -9.45 -15.62 2.36
N ALA A 74 -9.28 -14.30 2.41
CA ALA A 74 -8.25 -13.66 3.22
C ALA A 74 -8.51 -13.89 4.72
N GLY A 75 -7.63 -14.67 5.35
CA GLY A 75 -7.58 -14.93 6.79
C GLY A 75 -6.40 -14.23 7.46
N GLY A 76 -6.13 -14.57 8.72
CA GLY A 76 -4.94 -14.10 9.45
C GLY A 76 -4.73 -12.58 9.38
N SER A 77 -3.48 -12.17 9.16
CA SER A 77 -3.12 -10.77 8.89
C SER A 77 -3.41 -10.33 7.45
N ASP A 78 -3.53 -11.28 6.50
CA ASP A 78 -3.93 -11.02 5.11
C ASP A 78 -5.30 -10.35 5.02
N ARG A 79 -6.15 -10.54 6.04
CA ARG A 79 -7.41 -9.81 6.19
C ARG A 79 -7.21 -8.29 6.22
N SER A 80 -6.11 -7.81 6.81
CA SER A 80 -5.78 -6.39 6.84
C SER A 80 -5.37 -5.82 5.49
N LEU A 81 -4.99 -6.66 4.51
CA LEU A 81 -4.69 -6.24 3.13
C LEU A 81 -5.94 -5.99 2.29
N VAL A 82 -7.12 -6.47 2.73
CA VAL A 82 -8.36 -6.43 1.95
C VAL A 82 -9.47 -5.64 2.61
N ASP A 83 -9.60 -5.71 3.95
CA ASP A 83 -10.49 -4.83 4.69
C ASP A 83 -10.09 -3.37 4.45
N CYS A 84 -11.03 -2.43 4.63
CA CYS A 84 -10.69 -1.02 4.48
C CYS A 84 -9.55 -0.64 5.43
N HIS A 85 -8.53 0.06 4.91
CA HIS A 85 -7.36 0.49 5.68
C HIS A 85 -6.66 1.70 5.07
N TYR A 86 -5.93 2.43 5.92
CA TYR A 86 -4.80 3.23 5.49
C TYR A 86 -3.56 2.34 5.55
N ASP A 87 -2.64 2.48 4.60
CA ASP A 87 -1.43 1.65 4.61
C ASP A 87 -0.43 2.04 5.72
N ALA A 88 -0.44 3.31 6.15
CA ALA A 88 0.43 3.79 7.21
C ALA A 88 -0.26 4.81 8.15
N PRO A 89 0.06 4.78 9.46
CA PRO A 89 -0.48 5.71 10.45
C PRO A 89 0.30 7.02 10.48
N LEU A 90 0.83 7.46 9.34
CA LEU A 90 1.81 8.56 9.28
C LEU A 90 1.21 9.84 8.67
N GLY A 91 -0.12 9.90 8.54
CA GLY A 91 -0.83 11.04 7.94
C GLY A 91 -0.69 12.34 8.73
N TRP A 92 -0.32 12.24 10.01
CA TRP A 92 -0.05 13.35 10.91
C TRP A 92 1.37 13.94 10.78
N LEU A 93 2.28 13.29 10.05
CA LEU A 93 3.63 13.84 9.85
C LEU A 93 3.54 15.21 9.16
N PRO A 94 4.21 16.24 9.70
CA PRO A 94 4.17 17.58 9.14
C PRO A 94 4.97 17.66 7.84
N GLY A 95 4.53 18.54 6.95
CA GLY A 95 5.20 18.79 5.68
C GLY A 95 4.24 18.73 4.51
N SER A 96 4.66 19.36 3.41
CA SER A 96 3.90 19.41 2.16
C SER A 96 4.23 18.25 1.21
N ALA A 97 5.29 17.50 1.50
CA ALA A 97 5.63 16.29 0.75
C ALA A 97 4.70 15.13 1.12
N VAL A 98 4.37 14.30 0.14
CA VAL A 98 3.47 13.16 0.30
C VAL A 98 4.21 11.88 -0.06
N PHE A 99 4.15 10.87 0.82
CA PHE A 99 4.56 9.51 0.47
C PHE A 99 3.43 8.86 -0.33
N TYR A 100 3.68 8.60 -1.60
CA TYR A 100 2.68 8.24 -2.59
C TYR A 100 2.93 6.82 -3.09
N ARG A 101 1.90 5.98 -3.06
CA ARG A 101 1.95 4.61 -3.58
C ARG A 101 1.20 4.56 -4.90
N VAL A 102 1.78 3.86 -5.87
CA VAL A 102 1.11 3.49 -7.12
C VAL A 102 1.01 1.98 -7.19
N ILE A 103 -0.21 1.47 -7.41
CA ILE A 103 -0.48 0.05 -7.67
C ILE A 103 -0.68 -0.12 -9.17
N VAL A 104 0.08 -1.02 -9.78
CA VAL A 104 0.02 -1.35 -11.22
C VAL A 104 -0.47 -2.79 -11.40
N GLY A 105 -1.42 -2.99 -12.31
CA GLY A 105 -1.91 -4.29 -12.72
C GLY A 105 -0.91 -5.04 -13.61
N CYS A 106 -0.44 -6.22 -13.19
CA CYS A 106 0.47 -7.04 -13.99
C CYS A 106 -0.26 -8.21 -14.70
N THR A 107 -1.50 -8.49 -14.33
CA THR A 107 -2.35 -9.55 -14.90
C THR A 107 -3.74 -9.03 -15.17
N ASP A 108 -4.41 -9.63 -16.15
CA ASP A 108 -5.79 -9.29 -16.46
C ASP A 108 -6.71 -9.54 -15.27
N ASN A 109 -7.66 -8.64 -15.07
CA ASN A 109 -8.57 -8.72 -13.93
C ASN A 109 -9.86 -7.96 -14.21
N ILE A 110 -10.98 -8.64 -13.98
CA ILE A 110 -12.33 -8.08 -14.02
C ILE A 110 -13.12 -8.35 -12.72
N HIS A 111 -12.50 -9.04 -11.75
CA HIS A 111 -13.20 -9.60 -10.59
C HIS A 111 -12.85 -8.92 -9.26
N VAL A 112 -11.68 -8.29 -9.17
CA VAL A 112 -11.18 -7.64 -7.97
C VAL A 112 -11.11 -6.14 -8.18
N GLN A 113 -11.70 -5.40 -7.26
CA GLN A 113 -11.84 -3.96 -7.31
C GLN A 113 -11.16 -3.33 -6.10
N THR A 114 -10.45 -2.23 -6.30
CA THR A 114 -9.96 -1.36 -5.23
C THR A 114 -10.93 -0.20 -5.08
N SER A 115 -11.49 -0.04 -3.88
CA SER A 115 -12.50 0.97 -3.55
C SER A 115 -11.90 2.04 -2.64
N PHE A 116 -12.08 3.30 -3.01
CA PHE A 116 -11.72 4.48 -2.22
C PHE A 116 -13.01 5.15 -1.72
N PRO A 117 -13.60 4.67 -0.61
CA PRO A 117 -14.94 5.07 -0.19
C PRO A 117 -15.08 6.57 0.08
N GLN A 118 -14.06 7.21 0.65
CA GLN A 118 -14.05 8.65 0.93
C GLN A 118 -14.03 9.53 -0.34
N LYS A 119 -13.62 8.95 -1.48
CA LYS A 119 -13.57 9.64 -2.77
C LYS A 119 -14.70 9.20 -3.70
N SER A 120 -15.50 8.20 -3.29
CA SER A 120 -16.51 7.55 -4.15
C SER A 120 -15.93 7.07 -5.48
N ILE A 121 -14.69 6.57 -5.46
CA ILE A 121 -13.98 6.04 -6.62
C ILE A 121 -13.80 4.54 -6.42
N ASP A 122 -14.13 3.77 -7.45
CA ASP A 122 -13.79 2.36 -7.52
C ASP A 122 -13.01 2.06 -8.80
N VAL A 123 -11.95 1.25 -8.68
CA VAL A 123 -11.04 0.96 -9.79
C VAL A 123 -10.83 -0.54 -9.92
N VAL A 124 -10.98 -1.07 -11.13
CA VAL A 124 -10.58 -2.44 -11.48
C VAL A 124 -9.30 -2.31 -12.29
N LEU A 125 -8.18 -2.78 -11.74
CA LEU A 125 -6.89 -2.74 -12.41
C LEU A 125 -6.68 -4.03 -13.20
N SER A 126 -6.66 -3.94 -14.52
CA SER A 126 -6.19 -4.98 -15.44
C SER A 126 -4.72 -4.77 -15.81
N THR A 127 -4.18 -5.58 -16.72
CA THR A 127 -2.78 -5.45 -17.15
C THR A 127 -2.51 -4.05 -17.72
N GLY A 128 -1.56 -3.33 -17.12
CA GLY A 128 -1.13 -2.01 -17.56
C GLY A 128 -1.87 -0.85 -16.88
N ASP A 129 -3.03 -1.10 -16.28
CA ASP A 129 -3.74 -0.10 -15.51
C ASP A 129 -2.99 0.21 -14.22
N PHE A 130 -3.09 1.45 -13.74
CA PHE A 130 -2.54 1.83 -12.45
C PHE A 130 -3.43 2.82 -11.70
N VAL A 131 -3.29 2.82 -10.37
CA VAL A 131 -3.90 3.81 -9.48
C VAL A 131 -2.88 4.30 -8.47
N GLY A 132 -2.85 5.62 -8.26
CA GLY A 132 -2.02 6.27 -7.26
C GLY A 132 -2.83 6.69 -6.04
N MET A 133 -2.21 6.69 -4.87
CA MET A 133 -2.84 7.09 -3.62
C MET A 133 -1.82 7.63 -2.60
N ASP A 134 -2.28 8.55 -1.74
CA ASP A 134 -1.54 8.97 -0.54
C ASP A 134 -1.51 7.81 0.45
N TYR A 135 -0.32 7.27 0.67
CA TYR A 135 -0.07 6.07 1.44
C TYR A 135 -0.61 6.14 2.88
N SER A 136 -0.68 7.34 3.45
CA SER A 136 -1.10 7.53 4.84
C SER A 136 -2.47 8.18 5.00
N ARG A 137 -3.11 8.62 3.91
CA ARG A 137 -4.34 9.43 3.98
C ARG A 137 -5.48 8.94 3.09
N ASP A 138 -5.23 8.02 2.17
CA ASP A 138 -6.27 7.46 1.31
C ASP A 138 -6.77 6.12 1.86
N LEU A 139 -7.95 6.17 2.51
CA LEU A 139 -8.65 4.96 2.94
C LEU A 139 -9.06 4.17 1.72
N HIS A 140 -8.69 2.89 1.67
CA HIS A 140 -9.06 2.01 0.57
C HIS A 140 -9.31 0.59 1.03
N CYS A 141 -10.10 -0.15 0.25
CA CYS A 141 -10.47 -1.54 0.51
C CYS A 141 -10.37 -2.35 -0.78
N VAL A 142 -10.14 -3.66 -0.67
CA VAL A 142 -10.12 -4.57 -1.82
C VAL A 142 -11.36 -5.45 -1.77
N ARG A 143 -12.20 -5.37 -2.81
CA ARG A 143 -13.48 -6.08 -2.92
C ARG A 143 -13.47 -7.09 -4.06
N GLY A 144 -14.42 -8.01 -4.04
CA GLY A 144 -14.57 -9.04 -5.06
C GLY A 144 -13.90 -10.35 -4.67
N GLY A 145 -13.36 -11.08 -5.65
CA GLY A 145 -12.71 -12.37 -5.43
C GLY A 145 -11.83 -12.77 -6.60
N ILE A 146 -10.70 -13.41 -6.33
CA ILE A 146 -9.88 -14.03 -7.37
C ILE A 146 -10.47 -15.41 -7.65
N PRO A 147 -10.85 -15.74 -8.90
CA PRO A 147 -11.36 -17.06 -9.25
C PRO A 147 -10.32 -18.16 -9.00
N GLU A 148 -10.79 -19.39 -8.76
CA GLU A 148 -9.92 -20.55 -8.60
C GLU A 148 -9.05 -20.77 -9.85
N GLY A 149 -7.79 -21.16 -9.64
CA GLY A 149 -6.81 -21.34 -10.72
C GLY A 149 -6.28 -20.04 -11.33
N GLN A 150 -6.77 -18.87 -10.92
CA GLN A 150 -6.24 -17.58 -11.34
C GLN A 150 -5.31 -16.98 -10.28
N THR A 151 -4.34 -16.19 -10.75
CA THR A 151 -3.42 -15.44 -9.88
C THR A 151 -3.44 -13.97 -10.30
N ARG A 152 -3.73 -13.09 -9.34
CA ARG A 152 -3.65 -11.65 -9.53
C ARG A 152 -2.28 -11.16 -9.11
N VAL A 153 -1.47 -10.70 -10.08
CA VAL A 153 -0.15 -10.13 -9.82
C VAL A 153 -0.22 -8.62 -9.95
N LEU A 154 0.41 -7.94 -8.99
CA LEU A 154 0.43 -6.50 -8.89
C LEU A 154 1.85 -6.02 -8.57
N LEU A 155 2.13 -4.79 -8.95
CA LEU A 155 3.35 -4.08 -8.60
C LEU A 155 2.97 -2.86 -7.76
N LYS A 156 3.62 -2.67 -6.62
CA LYS A 156 3.55 -1.44 -5.82
C LYS A 156 4.84 -0.66 -5.99
N LEU A 157 4.69 0.55 -6.48
CA LEU A 157 5.76 1.54 -6.62
C LEU A 157 5.53 2.66 -5.63
N HIS A 158 6.61 3.20 -5.08
CA HIS A 158 6.56 4.23 -4.07
C HIS A 158 7.35 5.44 -4.52
N TYR A 159 6.76 6.60 -4.29
CA TYR A 159 7.33 7.90 -4.65
C TYR A 159 7.14 8.86 -3.50
N ILE A 160 7.95 9.90 -3.47
CA ILE A 160 7.64 11.12 -2.74
C ILE A 160 7.26 12.17 -3.77
N ILE A 161 6.10 12.77 -3.57
CA ILE A 161 5.64 13.95 -4.29
C ILE A 161 5.96 15.14 -3.39
N ALA A 162 7.07 15.84 -3.67
CA ALA A 162 7.50 17.01 -2.91
C ALA A 162 7.23 18.27 -3.73
N PRO A 163 6.63 19.35 -3.18
CA PRO A 163 6.59 20.63 -3.87
C PRO A 163 7.99 21.10 -4.29
N ALA A 164 8.07 21.77 -5.44
CA ALA A 164 9.34 22.27 -5.95
C ALA A 164 10.08 23.13 -4.90
N GLY A 165 11.36 22.83 -4.67
CA GLY A 165 12.23 23.50 -3.69
C GLY A 165 12.15 22.94 -2.26
N THR A 166 11.37 21.89 -2.01
CA THR A 166 11.22 21.26 -0.68
C THR A 166 11.83 19.87 -0.58
N GLU A 167 12.51 19.42 -1.63
CA GLU A 167 12.98 18.03 -1.80
C GLU A 167 14.06 17.66 -0.78
N GLU A 168 14.97 18.59 -0.52
CA GLU A 168 16.09 18.44 0.42
C GLU A 168 15.72 18.90 1.85
N MET A 169 14.45 19.25 2.09
CA MET A 169 14.02 19.62 3.43
C MET A 169 14.07 18.41 4.37
N LEU A 170 14.44 18.68 5.62
CA LEU A 170 14.44 17.67 6.68
C LEU A 170 13.11 16.90 6.78
N THR A 171 11.99 17.58 6.54
CA THR A 171 10.64 16.99 6.52
C THR A 171 10.49 15.92 5.44
N THR A 172 11.00 16.16 4.22
CA THR A 172 10.98 15.20 3.11
C THR A 172 11.81 13.95 3.43
N HIS A 173 13.00 14.13 4.02
CA HIS A 173 13.82 13.00 4.47
C HIS A 173 13.17 12.22 5.62
N LEU A 174 12.52 12.91 6.56
CA LEU A 174 11.79 12.27 7.66
C LEU A 174 10.61 11.44 7.13
N ILE A 175 9.86 11.98 6.16
CA ILE A 175 8.77 11.27 5.49
C ILE A 175 9.32 10.02 4.81
N ARG A 176 10.41 10.11 4.03
CA ARG A 176 11.04 8.95 3.39
C ARG A 176 11.41 7.88 4.41
N ARG A 177 12.21 8.26 5.42
CA ARG A 177 12.79 7.32 6.39
C ARG A 177 11.70 6.62 7.20
N THR A 178 10.75 7.37 7.72
CA THR A 178 9.68 6.82 8.56
C THR A 178 8.79 5.87 7.77
N ASN A 179 8.43 6.22 6.53
CA ASN A 179 7.63 5.34 5.67
C ASN A 179 8.39 4.09 5.22
N ILE A 180 9.70 4.18 4.93
CA ILE A 180 10.51 2.99 4.63
C ILE A 180 10.54 2.02 5.81
N VAL A 181 10.84 2.53 7.01
CA VAL A 181 10.89 1.71 8.23
C VAL A 181 9.53 1.08 8.51
N TRP A 182 8.45 1.87 8.46
CA TRP A 182 7.09 1.38 8.64
C TRP A 182 6.73 0.29 7.63
N THR A 183 6.98 0.52 6.34
CA THR A 183 6.59 -0.41 5.27
C THR A 183 7.33 -1.75 5.40
N ARG A 184 8.62 -1.73 5.73
CA ARG A 184 9.39 -2.96 5.96
C ARG A 184 8.92 -3.71 7.21
N MET A 185 8.71 -2.99 8.32
CA MET A 185 8.25 -3.58 9.57
C MET A 185 6.86 -4.18 9.44
N SER A 186 5.88 -3.41 8.91
CA SER A 186 4.52 -3.88 8.70
C SER A 186 4.49 -5.07 7.74
N ARG A 187 5.27 -5.05 6.64
CA ARG A 187 5.38 -6.19 5.74
C ARG A 187 5.91 -7.43 6.44
N TYR A 188 6.95 -7.30 7.27
CA TYR A 188 7.49 -8.41 8.06
C TYR A 188 6.43 -9.01 8.99
N LEU A 189 5.73 -8.17 9.77
CA LEU A 189 4.69 -8.62 10.71
C LEU A 189 3.51 -9.27 10.00
N MET A 190 3.05 -8.71 8.88
CA MET A 190 1.99 -9.30 8.07
C MET A 190 2.41 -10.69 7.58
N ARG A 191 3.60 -10.84 7.00
CA ARG A 191 4.08 -12.17 6.53
C ARG A 191 4.16 -13.21 7.63
N ALA A 192 4.68 -12.81 8.80
CA ALA A 192 4.85 -13.71 9.93
C ALA A 192 3.51 -14.22 10.52
N SER A 193 2.38 -13.65 10.07
CA SER A 193 1.06 -13.92 10.63
C SER A 193 -0.04 -14.06 9.57
N ALA A 194 0.34 -14.28 8.31
CA ALA A 194 -0.60 -14.42 7.19
C ALA A 194 -1.40 -15.72 7.28
N ASP A 195 -0.74 -16.82 7.68
CA ASP A 195 -1.35 -18.11 7.97
C ASP A 195 -0.81 -18.64 9.31
N PRO A 196 -1.35 -18.13 10.43
CA PRO A 196 -0.77 -18.41 11.75
C PRO A 196 -1.05 -19.84 12.18
N THR A 197 -0.01 -20.57 12.57
CA THR A 197 -0.06 -21.95 13.05
C THR A 197 0.20 -22.06 14.55
N GLY A 198 0.96 -21.11 15.12
CA GLY A 198 1.34 -21.08 16.54
C GLY A 198 0.73 -19.91 17.34
N PRO A 199 0.76 -19.95 18.69
CA PRO A 199 0.19 -18.90 19.53
C PRO A 199 0.80 -17.51 19.30
N VAL A 200 2.11 -17.44 19.05
CA VAL A 200 2.82 -16.19 18.78
C VAL A 200 2.34 -15.58 17.46
N GLU A 201 2.20 -16.38 16.41
CA GLU A 201 1.74 -15.93 15.09
C GLU A 201 0.29 -15.44 15.16
N HIS A 202 -0.57 -16.13 15.93
CA HIS A 202 -1.93 -15.69 16.20
C HIS A 202 -1.98 -14.36 16.97
N MET A 203 -1.11 -14.18 17.96
CA MET A 203 -1.00 -12.90 18.68
C MET A 203 -0.54 -11.78 17.74
N VAL A 204 0.42 -12.03 16.86
CA VAL A 204 0.85 -11.05 15.85
C VAL A 204 -0.30 -10.73 14.87
N ALA A 205 -1.04 -11.73 14.39
CA ALA A 205 -2.21 -11.52 13.53
C ALA A 205 -3.26 -10.64 14.22
N LEU A 206 -3.51 -10.88 15.51
CA LEU A 206 -4.42 -10.07 16.32
C LEU A 206 -3.92 -8.63 16.42
N LEU A 207 -2.65 -8.41 16.75
CA LEU A 207 -2.07 -7.07 16.88
C LEU A 207 -2.10 -6.30 15.55
N VAL A 208 -1.82 -6.95 14.41
CA VAL A 208 -1.93 -6.34 13.08
C VAL A 208 -3.36 -5.89 12.80
N ASN A 209 -4.33 -6.78 13.00
CA ASN A 209 -5.74 -6.47 12.76
C ASN A 209 -6.27 -5.39 13.72
N MET A 210 -5.89 -5.43 15.00
CA MET A 210 -6.21 -4.38 15.97
C MET A 210 -5.61 -3.03 15.57
N SER A 211 -4.35 -3.02 15.14
CA SER A 211 -3.68 -1.79 14.68
C SER A 211 -4.43 -1.17 13.50
N ARG A 212 -4.86 -1.96 12.52
CA ARG A 212 -5.71 -1.49 11.42
C ARG A 212 -7.01 -0.85 11.93
N VAL A 213 -7.73 -1.53 12.82
CA VAL A 213 -8.99 -1.00 13.37
C VAL A 213 -8.76 0.31 14.12
N LEU A 214 -7.73 0.37 14.97
CA LEU A 214 -7.37 1.58 15.70
C LEU A 214 -7.01 2.72 14.74
N MET A 215 -6.17 2.47 13.73
CA MET A 215 -5.76 3.46 12.74
C MET A 215 -6.94 4.04 11.97
N ASN A 216 -7.85 3.18 11.50
CA ASN A 216 -9.04 3.62 10.77
C ASN A 216 -9.94 4.52 11.59
N ASN A 217 -10.00 4.28 12.90
CA ASN A 217 -10.83 5.03 13.83
C ASN A 217 -10.08 6.16 14.55
N ALA A 218 -8.74 6.26 14.42
CA ALA A 218 -7.95 7.25 15.14
C ALA A 218 -8.34 8.69 14.80
N VAL A 219 -8.70 8.97 13.54
CA VAL A 219 -9.22 10.28 13.12
C VAL A 219 -10.55 10.60 13.82
N VAL A 220 -11.43 9.61 13.97
CA VAL A 220 -12.70 9.75 14.70
C VAL A 220 -12.44 9.93 16.20
N ALA A 221 -11.50 9.18 16.77
CA ALA A 221 -11.14 9.28 18.19
C ALA A 221 -10.53 10.65 18.53
N VAL A 222 -9.61 11.15 17.70
CA VAL A 222 -9.03 12.49 17.85
C VAL A 222 -10.09 13.57 17.63
N GLY A 223 -10.94 13.44 16.61
CA GLY A 223 -12.04 14.36 16.35
C GLY A 223 -13.05 14.42 17.51
N ALA A 224 -13.43 13.28 18.08
CA ALA A 224 -14.29 13.19 19.24
C ALA A 224 -13.63 13.83 20.48
N LEU A 225 -12.33 13.61 20.68
CA LEU A 225 -11.59 14.24 21.78
C LEU A 225 -11.57 15.77 21.66
N VAL A 226 -11.37 16.30 20.44
CA VAL A 226 -11.42 17.75 20.18
C VAL A 226 -12.82 18.30 20.43
N VAL A 227 -13.89 17.62 20.00
CA VAL A 227 -15.28 18.03 20.28
C VAL A 227 -15.56 18.02 21.79
N ILE A 228 -15.13 16.98 22.52
CA ILE A 228 -15.28 16.91 23.98
C ILE A 228 -14.52 18.04 24.66
N LEU A 229 -13.30 18.36 24.22
CA LEU A 229 -12.53 19.47 24.77
C LEU A 229 -13.22 20.82 24.48
N VAL A 230 -13.65 21.06 23.24
CA VAL A 230 -14.35 22.31 22.85
C VAL A 230 -15.68 22.47 23.59
N LEU A 231 -16.51 21.42 23.67
CA LEU A 231 -17.77 21.44 24.40
C LEU A 231 -17.54 21.51 25.93
N GLY A 232 -16.52 20.83 26.44
CA GLY A 232 -16.12 20.89 27.85
C GLY A 232 -15.66 22.28 28.27
N PHE A 233 -14.96 23.02 27.40
CA PHE A 233 -14.63 24.43 27.61
C PHE A 233 -15.86 25.36 27.50
N SER A 234 -16.88 24.98 26.72
CA SER A 234 -18.11 25.77 26.54
C SER A 234 -19.10 25.66 27.72
N VAL A 235 -18.89 24.71 28.64
CA VAL A 235 -19.71 24.51 29.85
C VAL A 235 -19.07 25.17 31.09
N ILE A 236 -17.83 25.65 30.98
CA ILE A 236 -17.05 26.26 32.07
C ILE A 236 -16.95 27.80 31.92
N LEU A 237 -17.48 28.37 30.84
CA LEU A 237 -17.64 29.82 30.61
C LEU A 237 -19.12 30.20 30.70
#